data_AF-A0A0M8K4X6-F1
#
_entry.id   AF-A0A0M8K4X6-F1
#
_cell.length_a   1.000
_cell.length_b   1.000
_cell.length_c   1.000
_cell.angle_alpha   90.00
_cell.angle_beta   90.00
_cell.angle_gamma   90.00
#
_symmetry.space_group_name_H-M   'P 1'
#
loop_
_entity.id
_entity.type
_entity.pdbx_description
1 polymer ?
#
loop_
_entity_poly.entity_id
_entity_poly.type
_entity_poly.pdbx_seq_one_letter_code
_entity_poly.pdbx_strand_id
1 'polypeptide(L)'
;MPIIIENLEVETLLNAAAQRSGRKKTEIMRDALQLYLAHHSTRIPSQQRLALWYAFLEDEIWPHIPQEQQGRAPSKAEREAILGYGEEGA
;
A
#
# COMPACT_ATOMS: atom_id res chain seq x y z
N MET A 1 23.70 -1.49 14.91
CA MET A 1 24.16 -2.01 16.22
C MET A 1 23.21 -3.11 16.67
N PRO A 2 23.69 -4.23 17.23
CA PRO A 2 22.82 -5.24 17.82
C PRO A 2 22.11 -4.67 19.07
N ILE A 3 20.86 -5.04 19.28
CA ILE A 3 20.09 -4.70 20.47
C ILE A 3 20.10 -5.93 21.38
N ILE A 4 20.40 -5.72 22.66
CA ILE A 4 20.27 -6.73 23.70
C ILE A 4 18.92 -6.50 24.38
N ILE A 5 18.08 -7.53 24.44
CA ILE A 5 16.78 -7.49 25.12
C ILE A 5 16.88 -8.34 26.38
N GLU A 6 16.97 -7.68 27.53
CA GLU A 6 16.98 -8.33 28.85
C GLU A 6 15.58 -8.31 29.46
N ASN A 7 14.69 -9.15 28.92
CA ASN A 7 13.32 -9.27 29.40
C ASN A 7 12.92 -10.75 29.48
N LEU A 8 12.57 -11.20 30.70
CA LEU A 8 12.24 -12.59 31.00
C LEU A 8 10.97 -13.08 30.29
N GLU A 9 9.98 -12.21 30.11
CA GLU A 9 8.74 -12.55 29.39
C GLU A 9 9.04 -12.81 27.90
N VAL A 10 9.87 -11.96 27.30
CA VAL A 10 10.31 -12.14 25.90
C VAL A 10 11.09 -13.44 25.74
N GLU A 11 11.97 -13.77 26.68
CA GLU A 11 12.71 -15.03 26.64
C GLU A 11 11.78 -16.24 26.76
N THR A 12 10.79 -16.19 27.67
CA THR A 12 9.80 -17.25 27.86
C THR A 12 8.98 -17.48 26.58
N LEU A 13 8.54 -16.41 25.93
CA LEU A 13 7.81 -16.48 24.65
C LEU A 13 8.67 -17.06 23.54
N LEU A 14 9.93 -16.63 23.42
CA LEU A 14 10.86 -17.16 22.43
C LEU A 14 11.17 -18.63 22.66
N ASN A 15 11.30 -19.07 23.91
CA ASN A 15 11.47 -20.48 24.26
C ASN A 15 10.26 -21.32 23.82
N ALA A 16 9.04 -20.87 24.16
CA ALA A 16 7.82 -21.58 23.77
C ALA A 16 7.66 -21.64 22.25
N ALA A 17 7.94 -20.55 21.54
CA ALA A 17 7.89 -20.50 20.08
C ALA A 17 8.96 -21.39 19.43
N ALA A 18 10.18 -21.42 19.97
CA ALA A 18 11.27 -22.28 19.49
C ALA A 18 10.95 -23.76 19.70
N GLN A 19 10.41 -24.14 20.87
CA GLN A 19 9.98 -25.51 21.13
C GLN A 19 8.89 -25.99 20.17
N ARG A 20 7.94 -25.11 19.82
CA ARG A 20 6.84 -25.45 18.91
C ARG A 20 7.25 -25.49 17.43
N SER A 21 8.16 -24.59 17.02
CA SER A 21 8.55 -24.45 15.60
C SER A 21 9.84 -25.18 15.23
N GLY A 22 10.66 -25.58 16.21
CA GLY A 22 11.99 -26.13 15.98
C GLY A 22 13.02 -25.10 15.47
N ARG A 23 12.66 -23.82 15.45
CA ARG A 23 13.49 -22.74 14.88
C ARG A 23 14.29 -22.01 15.96
N LYS A 24 15.34 -21.29 15.52
CA LYS A 24 16.18 -20.48 16.42
C LYS A 24 15.42 -19.25 16.90
N LYS A 25 15.62 -18.86 18.17
CA LYS A 25 14.99 -17.67 18.79
C LYS A 25 15.18 -16.40 17.96
N THR A 26 16.37 -16.21 17.38
CA THR A 26 16.70 -15.04 16.57
C THR A 26 15.95 -14.99 15.25
N GLU A 27 15.69 -16.14 14.63
CA GLU A 27 14.89 -16.23 13.40
C GLU A 27 13.41 -15.96 13.70
N ILE A 28 12.89 -16.52 14.79
CA ILE A 28 11.52 -16.27 15.23
C ILE A 28 11.31 -14.78 15.52
N MET A 29 12.26 -14.15 16.24
CA MET A 29 12.17 -12.74 16.55
C MET A 29 12.26 -11.85 15.31
N ARG A 30 13.12 -12.21 14.34
CA ARG A 30 13.18 -11.52 13.05
C ARG A 30 11.83 -11.57 12.33
N ASP A 31 11.25 -12.76 12.20
CA ASP A 31 10.01 -12.95 11.46
C ASP A 31 8.83 -12.25 12.17
N ALA A 32 8.77 -12.34 13.50
CA ALA A 32 7.76 -11.63 14.30
C ALA A 32 7.86 -10.11 14.13
N LEU A 33 9.08 -9.55 14.11
CA LEU A 33 9.30 -8.13 13.86
C LEU A 33 8.95 -7.75 12.42
N GLN A 34 9.25 -8.58 11.43
CA GLN A 34 8.83 -8.36 10.05
C GLN A 34 7.30 -8.34 9.92
N LEU A 35 6.61 -9.29 10.55
CA LEU A 35 5.15 -9.33 10.58
C LEU A 35 4.57 -8.12 11.31
N TYR A 36 5.16 -7.73 12.44
CA TYR A 36 4.78 -6.52 13.18
C TYR A 36 4.93 -5.28 12.29
N LEU A 37 6.08 -5.11 11.64
CA LEU A 37 6.32 -4.00 10.72
C LEU A 37 5.37 -4.03 9.53
N ALA A 38 5.07 -5.20 8.96
CA ALA A 38 4.12 -5.31 7.86
C ALA A 38 2.70 -4.91 8.29
N HIS A 39 2.23 -5.39 9.45
CA HIS A 39 0.91 -5.07 9.99
C HIS A 39 0.79 -3.61 10.46
N HIS A 40 1.87 -3.05 11.01
CA HIS A 40 1.92 -1.67 11.49
C HIS A 40 2.45 -0.69 10.44
N SER A 41 2.81 -1.16 9.25
CA SER A 41 3.02 -0.31 8.07
C SER A 41 1.68 0.18 7.57
N THR A 42 1.10 1.14 8.29
CA THR A 42 0.02 1.97 7.75
C THR A 42 0.59 2.75 6.58
N ARG A 43 0.38 2.20 5.36
CA ARG A 43 0.70 2.80 4.06
C ARG A 43 2.21 2.90 3.78
N ILE A 44 2.62 2.38 2.63
CA ILE A 44 3.69 2.99 1.82
C ILE A 44 3.53 4.52 1.95
N PRO A 45 4.58 5.29 2.30
CA PRO A 45 4.47 6.73 2.48
C PRO A 45 3.67 7.29 1.32
N SER A 46 2.58 8.00 1.62
CA SER A 46 1.61 8.45 0.62
C SER A 46 2.28 9.06 -0.61
N GLN A 47 3.42 9.72 -0.44
CA GLN A 47 4.26 10.26 -1.50
C GLN A 47 4.83 9.24 -2.50
N GLN A 48 5.36 8.09 -2.08
CA GLN A 48 5.90 7.08 -3.01
C GLN A 48 4.78 6.43 -3.82
N ARG A 49 3.66 6.11 -3.18
CA ARG A 49 2.48 5.59 -3.89
C ARG A 49 1.90 6.63 -4.84
N LEU A 50 1.84 7.90 -4.42
CA LEU A 50 1.41 8.99 -5.30
C LEU A 50 2.34 9.16 -6.50
N ALA A 51 3.66 9.10 -6.29
CA ALA A 51 4.63 9.19 -7.37
C ALA A 51 4.47 8.06 -8.41
N LEU A 52 4.27 6.82 -7.95
CA LEU A 52 3.97 5.69 -8.84
C LEU A 52 2.64 5.87 -9.58
N TRP A 53 1.62 6.38 -8.90
CA TRP A 53 0.34 6.70 -9.52
C TRP A 53 0.44 7.81 -10.56
N TYR A 54 1.20 8.86 -10.30
CA TYR A 54 1.43 9.94 -11.26
C TYR A 54 2.19 9.44 -12.48
N ALA A 55 3.27 8.66 -12.29
CA ALA A 55 4.01 8.06 -13.39
C ALA A 55 3.10 7.16 -14.25
N PHE A 56 2.26 6.34 -13.64
CA PHE A 56 1.29 5.52 -14.38
C PHE A 56 0.28 6.37 -15.17
N LEU A 57 -0.29 7.42 -14.57
CA LEU A 57 -1.22 8.30 -15.26
C LEU A 57 -0.55 9.05 -16.42
N GLU A 58 0.71 9.44 -16.26
CA GLU A 58 1.48 10.18 -17.27
C GLU A 58 1.95 9.29 -18.42
N ASP A 59 2.52 8.12 -18.10
CA ASP A 59 3.16 7.24 -19.09
C ASP A 59 2.16 6.33 -19.80
N GLU A 60 1.14 5.82 -19.08
CA GLU A 60 0.23 4.81 -19.61
C GLU A 60 -1.13 5.40 -20.01
N ILE A 61 -1.65 6.40 -19.29
CA ILE A 61 -3.02 6.90 -19.52
C ILE A 61 -3.03 8.16 -20.39
N TRP A 62 -2.18 9.14 -20.10
CA TRP A 62 -2.16 10.44 -20.79
C TRP A 62 -1.93 10.34 -22.31
N PRO A 63 -1.08 9.45 -22.86
CA PRO A 63 -0.86 9.35 -24.30
C PRO A 63 -2.08 8.86 -25.09
N HIS A 64 -3.04 8.21 -24.42
CA HIS A 64 -4.27 7.73 -25.07
C HIS A 64 -5.36 8.80 -25.14
N ILE A 65 -5.15 9.98 -24.54
CA ILE A 65 -6.12 11.08 -24.59
C ILE A 65 -6.00 11.80 -25.95
N PRO A 66 -7.09 11.90 -26.75
CA PRO A 66 -7.09 12.63 -28.01
C PRO A 66 -6.60 14.07 -27.84
N GLN A 67 -5.81 14.56 -28.79
CA GLN A 67 -5.16 15.87 -28.70
C GLN A 67 -6.18 17.01 -28.54
N GLU A 68 -7.37 16.87 -29.14
CA GLU A 68 -8.47 17.85 -29.08
C GLU A 68 -9.13 17.93 -27.69
N GLN A 69 -8.88 16.93 -26.83
CA GLN A 69 -9.43 16.84 -25.48
C GLN A 69 -8.39 17.19 -24.40
N GLN A 70 -7.12 17.31 -24.76
CA GLN A 70 -6.07 17.68 -23.80
C GLN A 70 -6.26 19.12 -23.31
N GLY A 71 -6.24 19.31 -21.98
CA GLY A 71 -6.46 20.62 -21.35
C GLY A 71 -7.91 21.12 -21.39
N ARG A 72 -8.83 20.36 -21.98
CA ARG A 72 -10.26 20.70 -22.02
C ARG A 72 -11.01 19.95 -20.92
N ALA A 73 -11.53 20.69 -19.95
CA ALA A 73 -12.47 20.12 -18.99
C ALA A 73 -13.85 19.91 -19.66
N PRO A 74 -14.50 18.75 -19.50
CA PRO A 74 -15.84 18.52 -20.02
C PRO A 74 -16.86 19.44 -19.33
N SER A 75 -17.83 19.93 -20.12
CA SER A 75 -18.99 20.66 -19.62
C SER A 75 -19.83 19.77 -18.69
N LYS A 76 -20.77 20.39 -17.97
CA LYS A 76 -21.67 19.64 -17.08
C LYS A 76 -22.46 18.58 -17.85
N ALA A 77 -23.04 18.94 -19.00
CA ALA A 77 -23.80 18.03 -19.85
C ALA A 77 -22.94 16.88 -20.39
N GLU A 78 -21.70 17.15 -20.81
CA GLU A 78 -20.77 16.11 -21.26
C GLU A 78 -20.40 15.16 -20.12
N ARG A 79 -20.20 15.67 -18.90
CA ARG A 79 -19.94 14.84 -17.71
C ARG A 79 -21.12 13.94 -17.39
N GLU A 80 -22.33 14.49 -17.41
CA GLU A 80 -23.56 13.74 -17.16
C GLU A 80 -23.74 12.63 -18.20
N ALA A 81 -23.49 12.90 -19.49
CA ALA A 81 -23.52 11.89 -20.54
C ALA A 81 -22.45 10.80 -20.36
N ILE A 82 -21.20 11.17 -20.01
CA ILE A 82 -20.10 10.21 -19.75
C ILE A 82 -20.42 9.30 -18.56
N LEU A 83 -21.05 9.85 -17.52
CA LEU A 83 -21.40 9.12 -16.30
C LEU A 83 -22.72 8.34 -16.41
N GLY A 84 -23.49 8.55 -17.49
CA GLY A 84 -24.80 7.92 -17.70
C GLY A 84 -25.96 8.59 -16.94
N TYR A 85 -25.79 9.84 -16.49
CA TYR A 85 -26.81 10.66 -15.81
C TYR A 85 -27.52 11.62 -16.79
N GLY A 86 -27.92 11.16 -17.98
CA GLY A 86 -28.63 11.98 -18.99
C GLY A 86 -30.13 12.15 -18.71
N GLU A 87 -30.88 12.80 -19.62
CA GLU A 87 -32.36 12.95 -19.54
C GLU A 87 -33.12 11.61 -19.43
N GLU A 88 -32.48 10.49 -19.78
CA GLU A 88 -33.05 9.13 -19.63
C GLU A 88 -32.57 8.39 -18.36
N GLY A 89 -31.82 9.02 -17.45
CA GLY A 89 -31.28 8.38 -16.25
C GLY A 89 -32.13 8.59 -14.99
N ALA A 90 -32.89 7.54 -14.60
CA ALA A 90 -33.46 7.20 -13.28
C ALA A 90 -33.77 8.30 -12.25
#